data_AF-A0A495AA66-F1
#
_entry.id   AF-A0A495AA66-F1
#
_cell.length_a   1.000
_cell.length_b   1.000
_cell.length_c   1.000
_cell.angle_alpha   90.00
_cell.angle_beta   90.00
_cell.angle_gamma   90.00
#
_symmetry.space_group_name_H-M   'P 1'
#
loop_
_entity.id
_entity.type
_entity.pdbx_description
1 polymer ?
#
loop_
_entity_poly.entity_id
_entity_poly.type
_entity_poly.pdbx_seq_one_letter_code
_entity_poly.pdbx_strand_id
1 'polypeptide(L)'
;MNNSGTTGTASVNVHGNQATVDVKVDGAAETFKDGPFPHAQHIHIAAQGVCPPPSADADGDGIMSTTEGHPYYGMIGTSLTTKGDTSADSALAVDRFPGGSSYTYERTLQLTPETAQSLKNGTAVVVVHGVDPTKLPAASAMKPSDLDPKLPQAATAPAACGTLGASQMAAMPKGGADTGAPVSSHSDVAAEIGVAGAAAAVLVGSGVVMMRRRSQK
;
A
#
# COMPACT_ATOMS: atom_id res chain seq x y z
N MET A 1 -11.23 -9.48 -0.59
CA MET A 1 -11.25 -10.53 -1.63
C MET A 1 -11.89 -11.78 -1.03
N ASN A 2 -12.59 -12.63 -1.81
CA ASN A 2 -13.23 -13.86 -1.31
C ASN A 2 -14.07 -13.71 -0.01
N ASN A 3 -14.70 -12.55 0.19
CA ASN A 3 -15.43 -12.21 1.42
C ASN A 3 -14.66 -12.48 2.72
N SER A 4 -13.32 -12.46 2.67
CA SER A 4 -12.44 -12.83 3.78
C SER A 4 -12.55 -11.90 4.99
N GLY A 5 -12.91 -10.63 4.76
CA GLY A 5 -12.81 -9.56 5.74
C GLY A 5 -11.37 -9.10 6.02
N THR A 6 -10.38 -9.70 5.36
CA THR A 6 -8.96 -9.38 5.52
C THR A 6 -8.64 -8.07 4.81
N THR A 7 -7.95 -7.19 5.53
CA THR A 7 -7.47 -5.89 5.05
C THR A 7 -6.01 -5.72 5.42
N GLY A 8 -5.33 -4.78 4.78
CA GLY A 8 -3.94 -4.51 5.10
C GLY A 8 -3.33 -3.40 4.27
N THR A 9 -2.07 -3.11 4.59
CA THR A 9 -1.23 -2.17 3.86
C THR A 9 0.12 -2.83 3.59
N ALA A 10 0.69 -2.57 2.42
CA ALA A 10 2.03 -3.02 2.09
C ALA A 10 2.88 -1.86 1.57
N SER A 11 4.14 -1.79 2.01
CA SER A 11 5.16 -0.89 1.46
C SER A 11 6.42 -1.66 1.10
N VAL A 12 7.02 -1.27 -0.02
CA VAL A 12 8.26 -1.88 -0.52
C VAL A 12 9.26 -0.78 -0.80
N ASN A 13 10.34 -0.74 -0.03
CA ASN A 13 11.41 0.24 -0.18
C ASN A 13 12.63 -0.42 -0.83
N VAL A 14 12.87 -0.09 -2.10
CA VAL A 14 13.91 -0.73 -2.92
C VAL A 14 15.22 0.06 -2.87
N HIS A 15 16.31 -0.61 -2.50
CA HIS A 15 17.68 -0.10 -2.48
C HIS A 15 18.60 -1.03 -3.28
N GLY A 16 18.95 -0.63 -4.51
CA GLY A 16 19.73 -1.49 -5.41
C GLY A 16 18.96 -2.76 -5.79
N ASN A 17 19.47 -3.93 -5.40
CA ASN A 17 18.80 -5.23 -5.58
C ASN A 17 18.16 -5.77 -4.29
N GLN A 18 18.08 -4.95 -3.24
CA GLN A 18 17.39 -5.27 -1.99
C GLN A 18 16.08 -4.51 -1.90
N ALA A 19 15.13 -5.09 -1.18
CA ALA A 19 13.94 -4.38 -0.75
C ALA A 19 13.62 -4.67 0.72
N THR A 20 13.34 -3.61 1.48
CA THR A 20 12.65 -3.74 2.76
C THR A 20 11.15 -3.76 2.47
N VAL A 21 10.50 -4.85 2.88
CA VAL A 21 9.07 -5.08 2.67
C VAL A 21 8.38 -5.05 4.02
N ASP A 22 7.41 -4.16 4.15
CA ASP A 22 6.51 -4.06 5.30
C ASP A 22 5.10 -4.45 4.87
N VAL A 23 4.47 -5.37 5.59
CA VAL A 23 3.07 -5.74 5.40
C VAL A 23 2.38 -5.75 6.75
N LYS A 24 1.29 -5.00 6.87
CA LYS A 24 0.38 -5.06 8.01
C LYS A 24 -0.94 -5.66 7.56
N VAL A 25 -1.43 -6.64 8.28
CA VAL A 25 -2.67 -7.34 7.98
C VAL A 25 -3.57 -7.35 9.21
N ASP A 26 -4.87 -7.16 8.98
CA ASP A 26 -5.92 -7.17 9.99
C ASP A 26 -7.16 -7.91 9.47
N GLY A 27 -7.88 -8.61 10.34
CA GLY A 27 -9.11 -9.33 9.99
C GLY A 27 -8.86 -10.61 9.18
N ALA A 28 -7.66 -11.19 9.29
CA ALA A 28 -7.33 -12.47 8.68
C ALA A 28 -7.93 -13.65 9.47
N ALA A 29 -7.89 -14.85 8.89
CA ALA A 29 -8.33 -16.06 9.60
C ALA A 29 -7.50 -16.23 10.89
N GLU A 30 -8.16 -16.46 12.03
CA GLU A 30 -7.44 -16.42 13.30
C GLU A 30 -6.73 -17.73 13.63
N THR A 31 -7.45 -18.85 13.50
CA THR A 31 -7.00 -20.15 14.00
C THR A 31 -7.10 -21.23 12.93
N PHE A 32 -6.11 -22.11 12.90
CA PHE A 32 -6.13 -23.35 12.15
C PHE A 32 -5.70 -24.48 13.09
N LYS A 33 -6.62 -25.42 13.36
CA LYS A 33 -6.45 -26.42 14.42
C LYS A 33 -6.18 -25.72 15.77
N ASP A 34 -5.08 -26.07 16.43
CA ASP A 34 -4.74 -25.57 17.78
C ASP A 34 -3.79 -24.36 17.75
N GLY A 35 -3.56 -23.75 16.59
CA GLY A 35 -2.61 -22.66 16.42
C GLY A 35 -3.10 -21.52 15.52
N PRO A 36 -2.31 -20.45 15.38
CA PRO A 36 -2.62 -19.35 14.46
C PRO A 36 -2.78 -19.86 13.03
N PHE A 37 -3.79 -19.37 12.30
CA PHE A 37 -3.94 -19.70 10.88
C PHE A 37 -2.76 -19.09 10.12
N PRO A 38 -1.97 -19.89 9.38
CA PRO A 38 -0.82 -19.37 8.61
C PRO A 38 -1.29 -18.70 7.32
N HIS A 39 -0.75 -17.51 7.04
CA HIS A 39 -1.10 -16.69 5.88
C HIS A 39 0.06 -16.65 4.89
N ALA A 40 0.07 -17.58 3.93
CA ALA A 40 1.00 -17.51 2.81
C ALA A 40 0.86 -16.16 2.11
N GLN A 41 1.98 -15.49 1.85
CA GLN A 41 1.96 -14.14 1.30
C GLN A 41 3.15 -13.91 0.38
N HIS A 42 2.88 -13.23 -0.74
CA HIS A 42 3.84 -13.13 -1.83
C HIS A 42 3.72 -11.79 -2.56
N ILE A 43 4.85 -11.34 -3.12
CA ILE A 43 4.87 -10.36 -4.21
C ILE A 43 4.74 -11.15 -5.51
N HIS A 44 3.63 -10.95 -6.21
CA HIS A 44 3.37 -11.49 -7.53
C HIS A 44 3.74 -10.49 -8.64
N ILE A 45 4.17 -11.03 -9.78
CA ILE A 45 4.77 -10.29 -10.89
C ILE A 45 4.37 -10.88 -12.25
N ALA A 46 4.73 -10.18 -13.33
CA ALA A 46 4.61 -10.65 -14.71
C ALA A 46 3.18 -10.98 -15.20
N ALA A 47 2.17 -10.23 -14.73
CA ALA A 47 0.81 -10.27 -15.27
C ALA A 47 0.23 -8.85 -15.40
N GLN A 48 -1.10 -8.71 -15.33
CA GLN A 48 -1.79 -7.41 -15.45
C GLN A 48 -1.40 -6.43 -14.33
N GLY A 49 -0.89 -6.91 -13.20
CA GLY A 49 -0.48 -6.07 -12.08
C GLY A 49 -1.66 -5.51 -11.29
N VAL A 50 -2.81 -6.20 -11.34
CA VAL A 50 -4.06 -5.79 -10.69
C VAL A 50 -4.61 -6.89 -9.79
N CYS A 51 -5.45 -6.50 -8.84
CA CYS A 51 -6.21 -7.46 -8.06
C CYS A 51 -7.38 -8.02 -8.88
N PRO A 52 -7.64 -9.34 -8.81
CA PRO A 52 -8.76 -9.94 -9.51
C PRO A 52 -10.11 -9.32 -9.09
N PRO A 53 -11.03 -9.07 -10.04
CA PRO A 53 -12.40 -8.73 -9.71
C PRO A 53 -13.15 -9.97 -9.17
N PRO A 54 -14.32 -9.79 -8.53
CA PRO A 54 -15.15 -10.93 -8.11
C PRO A 54 -15.53 -11.89 -9.26
N SER A 55 -15.62 -11.40 -10.49
CA SER A 55 -15.91 -12.21 -11.68
C SER A 55 -14.75 -13.13 -12.11
N ALA A 56 -13.62 -13.11 -11.40
CA ALA A 56 -12.51 -14.03 -11.64
C ALA A 56 -12.78 -15.44 -11.11
N ASP A 57 -13.76 -15.62 -10.21
CA ASP A 57 -14.34 -16.93 -9.87
C ASP A 57 -15.04 -17.48 -11.14
N ALA A 58 -14.32 -18.31 -11.88
CA ALA A 58 -14.69 -18.75 -13.21
C ALA A 58 -15.55 -20.01 -13.18
N ASP A 59 -15.37 -20.87 -12.17
CA ASP A 59 -16.21 -22.04 -11.95
C ASP A 59 -17.52 -21.72 -11.19
N GLY A 60 -17.60 -20.53 -10.58
CA GLY A 60 -18.81 -20.01 -9.93
C GLY A 60 -19.12 -20.70 -8.61
N ASP A 61 -18.13 -21.30 -7.95
CA ASP A 61 -18.31 -22.00 -6.69
C ASP A 61 -18.35 -21.05 -5.47
N GLY A 62 -18.20 -19.75 -5.68
CA GLY A 62 -18.25 -18.72 -4.65
C GLY A 62 -16.90 -18.47 -3.96
N ILE A 63 -15.80 -19.03 -4.47
CA ILE A 63 -14.44 -18.69 -4.07
C ILE A 63 -13.52 -18.60 -5.29
N MET A 64 -12.86 -17.45 -5.45
CA MET A 64 -11.79 -17.35 -6.43
C MET A 64 -10.56 -18.12 -5.93
N SER A 65 -10.13 -19.12 -6.69
CA SER A 65 -8.91 -19.89 -6.46
C SER A 65 -7.63 -19.12 -6.84
N THR A 66 -6.47 -19.65 -6.46
CA THR A 66 -5.19 -19.01 -6.84
C THR A 66 -4.93 -19.12 -8.33
N THR A 67 -5.26 -20.26 -8.95
CA THR A 67 -5.14 -20.44 -10.40
C THR A 67 -6.02 -19.45 -11.17
N GLU A 68 -7.25 -19.20 -10.71
CA GLU A 68 -8.15 -18.22 -11.32
C GLU A 68 -7.67 -16.77 -11.17
N GLY A 69 -6.98 -16.46 -10.07
CA GLY A 69 -6.38 -15.13 -9.85
C GLY A 69 -5.10 -14.90 -10.66
N HIS A 70 -4.44 -15.96 -11.12
CA HIS A 70 -3.14 -15.90 -11.79
C HIS A 70 -3.07 -14.94 -12.99
N PRO A 71 -4.09 -14.85 -13.89
CA PRO A 71 -4.05 -13.90 -15.00
C PRO A 71 -3.95 -12.43 -14.59
N TYR A 72 -4.27 -12.08 -13.34
CA TYR A 72 -4.31 -10.71 -12.84
C TYR A 72 -3.02 -10.31 -12.13
N TYR A 73 -2.60 -11.09 -11.12
CA TYR A 73 -1.43 -10.77 -10.30
C TYR A 73 -0.16 -11.51 -10.74
N GLY A 74 -0.28 -12.65 -11.42
CA GLY A 74 0.82 -13.39 -12.03
C GLY A 74 1.55 -14.37 -11.12
N MET A 75 2.78 -14.71 -11.50
CA MET A 75 3.61 -15.68 -10.79
C MET A 75 4.27 -15.08 -9.54
N ILE A 76 4.70 -15.93 -8.61
CA ILE A 76 5.41 -15.50 -7.41
C ILE A 76 6.81 -14.99 -7.79
N GLY A 77 7.09 -13.74 -7.49
CA GLY A 77 8.42 -13.15 -7.57
C GLY A 77 9.18 -13.20 -6.25
N THR A 78 8.46 -13.10 -5.12
CA THR A 78 9.06 -13.20 -3.78
C THR A 78 8.05 -13.73 -2.77
N SER A 79 8.41 -14.79 -2.04
CA SER A 79 7.66 -15.30 -0.89
C SER A 79 8.05 -14.53 0.37
N LEU A 80 7.08 -13.93 1.03
CA LEU A 80 7.29 -13.11 2.24
C LEU A 80 7.28 -14.00 3.50
N THR A 81 8.17 -14.99 3.51
CA THR A 81 8.39 -15.85 4.67
C THR A 81 9.03 -15.05 5.80
N THR A 82 8.80 -15.42 7.05
CA THR A 82 9.40 -14.81 8.25
C THR A 82 10.86 -15.19 8.46
N LYS A 83 11.33 -16.27 7.82
CA LYS A 83 12.72 -16.74 7.87
C LYS A 83 13.10 -17.57 6.65
N GLY A 84 14.40 -17.60 6.35
CA GLY A 84 14.97 -18.44 5.30
C GLY A 84 14.61 -17.95 3.89
N ASP A 85 14.48 -18.92 2.96
CA ASP A 85 14.23 -18.71 1.54
C ASP A 85 12.96 -17.90 1.27
N THR A 86 13.05 -17.04 0.24
CA THR A 86 11.99 -16.15 -0.23
C THR A 86 11.74 -16.30 -1.72
N SER A 87 12.24 -17.37 -2.34
CA SER A 87 11.97 -17.67 -3.75
C SER A 87 10.55 -18.22 -3.94
N ALA A 88 10.17 -18.49 -5.20
CA ALA A 88 8.90 -19.14 -5.51
C ALA A 88 8.79 -20.57 -4.94
N ASP A 89 9.90 -21.26 -4.66
CA ASP A 89 9.89 -22.61 -4.06
C ASP A 89 9.32 -22.59 -2.64
N SER A 90 9.31 -21.41 -2.00
CA SER A 90 8.69 -21.19 -0.70
C SER A 90 7.18 -20.91 -0.77
N ALA A 91 6.52 -21.06 -1.93
CA ALA A 91 5.11 -20.73 -2.12
C ALA A 91 4.18 -21.32 -1.06
N LEU A 92 4.40 -22.59 -0.71
CA LEU A 92 3.62 -23.36 0.26
C LEU A 92 4.45 -23.74 1.50
N ALA A 93 5.47 -22.94 1.86
CA ALA A 93 6.23 -23.12 3.10
C ALA A 93 5.43 -22.60 4.32
N VAL A 94 4.28 -23.23 4.57
CA VAL A 94 3.22 -22.80 5.50
C VAL A 94 3.76 -22.46 6.90
N ASP A 95 4.75 -23.21 7.39
CA ASP A 95 5.40 -23.04 8.70
C ASP A 95 6.30 -21.80 8.81
N ARG A 96 6.59 -21.13 7.69
CA ARG A 96 7.45 -19.95 7.62
C ARG A 96 6.69 -18.69 7.24
N PHE A 97 5.37 -18.68 7.27
CA PHE A 97 4.58 -17.46 7.06
C PHE A 97 4.05 -16.88 8.37
N PRO A 98 3.71 -15.57 8.42
CA PRO A 98 2.95 -15.01 9.53
C PRO A 98 1.62 -15.73 9.72
N GLY A 99 1.02 -15.61 10.90
CA GLY A 99 -0.28 -16.20 11.16
C GLY A 99 -1.06 -15.46 12.23
N GLY A 100 -2.35 -15.79 12.32
CA GLY A 100 -3.29 -15.14 13.24
C GLY A 100 -4.06 -14.00 12.57
N SER A 101 -5.05 -13.47 13.30
CA SER A 101 -6.02 -12.51 12.76
C SER A 101 -5.46 -11.12 12.46
N SER A 102 -4.34 -10.76 13.08
CA SER A 102 -3.60 -9.52 12.83
C SER A 102 -2.11 -9.75 13.01
N TYR A 103 -1.30 -9.19 12.13
CA TYR A 103 0.15 -9.29 12.19
C TYR A 103 0.86 -8.18 11.42
N THR A 104 2.12 -7.96 11.80
CA THR A 104 3.08 -7.13 11.05
C THR A 104 4.22 -8.01 10.57
N TYR A 105 4.56 -7.86 9.30
CA TYR A 105 5.72 -8.46 8.66
C TYR A 105 6.68 -7.35 8.24
N GLU A 106 7.96 -7.51 8.56
CA GLU A 106 9.03 -6.63 8.10
C GLU A 106 10.27 -7.48 7.81
N ARG A 107 10.77 -7.49 6.57
CA ARG A 107 12.07 -8.08 6.21
C ARG A 107 12.73 -7.34 5.05
N THR A 108 14.06 -7.27 5.10
CA THR A 108 14.89 -6.94 3.93
C THR A 108 15.25 -8.21 3.16
N LEU A 109 14.94 -8.23 1.87
CA LEU A 109 15.06 -9.39 0.99
C LEU A 109 15.83 -9.03 -0.29
N GLN A 110 16.53 -10.01 -0.85
CA GLN A 110 17.08 -9.89 -2.21
C GLN A 110 15.95 -10.01 -3.23
N LEU A 111 15.89 -9.06 -4.16
CA LEU A 111 15.00 -9.12 -5.30
C LEU A 111 15.66 -9.86 -6.46
N THR A 112 14.86 -10.67 -7.16
CA THR A 112 15.23 -11.11 -8.50
C THR A 112 15.15 -9.93 -9.48
N PRO A 113 15.87 -9.97 -10.62
CA PRO A 113 15.75 -8.95 -11.66
C PRO A 113 14.30 -8.73 -12.12
N GLU A 114 13.51 -9.81 -12.23
CA GLU A 114 12.12 -9.78 -12.65
C GLU A 114 11.23 -9.07 -11.62
N THR A 115 11.42 -9.37 -10.32
CA THR A 115 10.67 -8.71 -9.25
C THR A 115 11.00 -7.23 -9.17
N ALA A 116 12.29 -6.88 -9.25
CA ALA A 116 12.70 -5.49 -9.29
C ALA A 116 12.12 -4.75 -10.50
N GLN A 117 12.00 -5.40 -11.66
CA GLN A 117 11.41 -4.82 -12.85
C GLN A 117 9.90 -4.61 -12.72
N SER A 118 9.15 -5.58 -12.18
CA SER A 118 7.71 -5.41 -11.95
C SER A 118 7.38 -4.35 -10.91
N LEU A 119 8.20 -4.22 -9.84
CA LEU A 119 8.09 -3.12 -8.89
C LEU A 119 8.30 -1.76 -9.57
N LYS A 120 9.33 -1.63 -10.43
CA LYS A 120 9.60 -0.41 -11.20
C LYS A 120 8.48 -0.07 -12.19
N ASN A 121 7.90 -1.09 -12.82
CA ASN A 121 6.83 -0.92 -13.80
C ASN A 121 5.45 -0.69 -13.16
N GLY A 122 5.33 -0.81 -11.83
CA GLY A 122 4.04 -0.72 -11.14
C GLY A 122 3.11 -1.89 -11.44
N THR A 123 3.66 -3.05 -11.81
CA THR A 123 2.89 -4.27 -12.13
C THR A 123 3.05 -5.36 -11.05
N ALA A 124 3.66 -5.03 -9.92
CA ALA A 124 3.79 -5.95 -8.80
C ALA A 124 2.55 -5.89 -7.90
N VAL A 125 2.13 -7.02 -7.36
CA VAL A 125 0.95 -7.15 -6.51
C VAL A 125 1.30 -7.93 -5.25
N VAL A 126 0.91 -7.44 -4.07
CA VAL A 126 1.00 -8.23 -2.84
C VAL A 126 -0.29 -9.01 -2.67
N VAL A 127 -0.18 -10.32 -2.50
CA VAL A 127 -1.31 -11.21 -2.19
C VAL A 127 -1.06 -11.86 -0.84
N VAL A 128 -2.09 -11.85 0.01
CA VAL A 128 -2.15 -12.57 1.28
C VAL A 128 -3.22 -13.64 1.14
N HIS A 129 -2.87 -14.89 1.39
CA HIS A 129 -3.73 -16.06 1.27
C HIS A 129 -4.23 -16.53 2.64
N GLY A 130 -5.23 -17.41 2.63
CA GLY A 130 -5.82 -17.96 3.84
C GLY A 130 -7.12 -17.26 4.21
N VAL A 131 -8.22 -17.77 3.68
CA VAL A 131 -9.58 -17.33 3.99
C VAL A 131 -10.13 -18.19 5.12
N ASP A 132 -10.82 -17.56 6.06
CA ASP A 132 -11.55 -18.28 7.10
C ASP A 132 -12.62 -19.19 6.45
N PRO A 133 -12.55 -20.53 6.61
CA PRO A 133 -13.50 -21.45 6.01
C PRO A 133 -14.96 -21.18 6.39
N THR A 134 -15.22 -20.54 7.53
CA THR A 134 -16.57 -20.20 7.99
C THR A 134 -17.21 -19.07 7.17
N LYS A 135 -16.41 -18.32 6.41
CA LYS A 135 -16.85 -17.24 5.52
C LYS A 135 -17.07 -17.70 4.08
N LEU A 136 -16.82 -18.96 3.79
CA LEU A 136 -16.95 -19.56 2.47
C LEU A 136 -18.23 -20.40 2.36
N PRO A 137 -18.75 -20.62 1.14
CA PRO A 137 -19.75 -21.65 0.91
C PRO A 137 -19.23 -23.02 1.39
N ALA A 138 -20.07 -23.80 2.06
CA ALA A 138 -19.66 -25.05 2.70
C ALA A 138 -18.99 -26.05 1.72
N ALA A 139 -19.47 -26.10 0.48
CA ALA A 139 -18.89 -26.95 -0.56
C ALA A 139 -17.45 -26.54 -0.91
N SER A 140 -17.20 -25.24 -1.02
CA SER A 140 -15.90 -24.67 -1.41
C SER A 140 -14.90 -24.65 -0.26
N ALA A 141 -15.38 -24.49 0.99
CA ALA A 141 -14.55 -24.59 2.20
C ALA A 141 -13.87 -25.97 2.34
N MET A 142 -14.52 -27.03 1.85
CA MET A 142 -14.04 -28.41 1.91
C MET A 142 -13.33 -28.88 0.63
N LYS A 143 -13.36 -28.08 -0.45
CA LYS A 143 -12.64 -28.43 -1.68
C LYS A 143 -11.13 -28.52 -1.39
N PRO A 144 -10.43 -29.52 -1.94
CA PRO A 144 -8.98 -29.51 -1.97
C PRO A 144 -8.47 -28.30 -2.76
N SER A 145 -7.30 -27.79 -2.38
CA SER A 145 -6.63 -26.71 -3.11
C SER A 145 -6.26 -27.12 -4.53
N ASP A 146 -6.42 -26.18 -5.45
CA ASP A 146 -5.94 -26.24 -6.83
C ASP A 146 -4.40 -26.30 -6.96
N LEU A 147 -3.67 -25.94 -5.90
CA LEU A 147 -2.20 -25.93 -5.88
C LEU A 147 -1.61 -27.20 -5.26
N ASP A 148 -2.19 -27.67 -4.15
CA ASP A 148 -1.81 -28.92 -3.47
C ASP A 148 -3.05 -29.58 -2.86
N PRO A 149 -3.49 -30.75 -3.37
CA PRO A 149 -4.67 -31.45 -2.86
C PRO A 149 -4.62 -31.83 -1.37
N LYS A 150 -3.45 -31.74 -0.71
CA LYS A 150 -3.30 -31.96 0.74
C LYS A 150 -3.72 -30.75 1.57
N LEU A 151 -3.88 -29.58 0.95
CA LEU A 151 -4.33 -28.36 1.60
C LEU A 151 -5.80 -28.09 1.24
N PRO A 152 -6.59 -27.52 2.16
CA PRO A 152 -7.93 -27.05 1.82
C PRO A 152 -7.85 -25.81 0.92
N GLN A 153 -8.82 -25.63 0.03
CA GLN A 153 -8.90 -24.45 -0.85
C GLN A 153 -8.86 -23.15 -0.05
N ALA A 154 -9.50 -23.13 1.12
CA ALA A 154 -9.49 -21.98 2.02
C ALA A 154 -8.07 -21.54 2.44
N ALA A 155 -7.11 -22.46 2.59
CA ALA A 155 -5.75 -22.13 3.00
C ALA A 155 -4.93 -21.49 1.87
N THR A 156 -5.22 -21.83 0.62
CA THR A 156 -4.49 -21.30 -0.54
C THR A 156 -5.24 -20.19 -1.25
N ALA A 157 -6.54 -20.01 -1.01
CA ALA A 157 -7.31 -18.97 -1.66
C ALA A 157 -6.84 -17.57 -1.22
N PRO A 158 -6.78 -16.59 -2.14
CA PRO A 158 -6.41 -15.24 -1.78
C PRO A 158 -7.44 -14.59 -0.84
N ALA A 159 -6.96 -14.03 0.27
CA ALA A 159 -7.76 -13.32 1.28
C ALA A 159 -7.68 -11.80 1.12
N ALA A 160 -6.50 -11.25 0.83
CA ALA A 160 -6.29 -9.83 0.53
C ALA A 160 -5.32 -9.65 -0.64
N CYS A 161 -5.49 -8.56 -1.37
CA CYS A 161 -4.68 -8.22 -2.51
C CYS A 161 -4.49 -6.70 -2.58
N GLY A 162 -3.28 -6.24 -2.90
CA GLY A 162 -2.97 -4.84 -3.12
C GLY A 162 -1.95 -4.64 -4.23
N THR A 163 -2.25 -3.76 -5.18
CA THR A 163 -1.34 -3.37 -6.26
C THR A 163 -0.26 -2.42 -5.72
N LEU A 164 1.01 -2.70 -6.01
CA LEU A 164 2.12 -1.84 -5.62
C LEU A 164 2.34 -0.74 -6.66
N GLY A 165 1.92 0.47 -6.32
CA GLY A 165 2.23 1.67 -7.09
C GLY A 165 3.51 2.35 -6.62
N ALA A 166 4.24 2.98 -7.55
CA ALA A 166 5.37 3.82 -7.19
C ALA A 166 4.89 5.01 -6.35
N SER A 167 5.40 5.13 -5.12
CA SER A 167 5.19 6.30 -4.27
C SER A 167 6.51 7.08 -4.17
N GLN A 168 6.46 8.39 -4.42
CA GLN A 168 7.64 9.27 -4.45
C GLN A 168 8.26 9.53 -3.06
N MET A 169 7.96 8.71 -2.04
CA MET A 169 8.47 8.92 -0.67
C MET A 169 10.01 8.78 -0.57
N ALA A 170 10.67 8.17 -1.56
CA ALA A 170 12.12 8.14 -1.64
C ALA A 170 12.76 9.50 -2.03
N ALA A 171 11.96 10.45 -2.53
CA ALA A 171 12.37 11.82 -2.78
C ALA A 171 11.98 12.72 -1.59
N MET A 172 12.49 12.41 -0.40
CA MET A 172 12.58 13.44 0.64
C MET A 172 13.45 14.57 0.07
N PRO A 173 12.96 15.82 -0.07
CA PRO A 173 13.79 16.92 -0.54
C PRO A 173 15.01 17.02 0.36
N LYS A 174 16.22 16.87 -0.21
CA LYS A 174 17.44 17.28 0.48
C LYS A 174 17.46 18.81 0.48
N GLY A 175 16.80 19.38 1.48
CA GLY A 175 16.72 20.82 1.71
C GLY A 175 15.60 21.09 2.70
N GLY A 176 15.93 21.70 3.85
CA GLY A 176 14.90 22.30 4.69
C GLY A 176 14.14 23.36 3.89
N ALA A 177 12.89 23.64 4.25
CA ALA A 177 12.18 24.76 3.66
C ALA A 177 13.04 26.03 3.84
N ASP A 178 13.41 26.68 2.74
CA ASP A 178 14.01 28.02 2.75
C ASP A 178 12.96 29.00 3.28
N THR A 179 12.78 29.05 4.60
CA THR A 179 12.09 30.14 5.26
C THR A 179 13.05 31.32 5.26
N GLY A 180 13.18 31.96 4.10
CA GLY A 180 14.00 33.15 3.87
C GLY A 180 13.53 34.37 4.66
N ALA A 181 13.41 34.25 5.98
CA ALA A 181 13.30 35.37 6.88
C ALA A 181 14.71 35.95 7.07
N PRO A 182 14.97 37.21 6.68
CA PRO A 182 16.22 37.85 7.03
C PRO A 182 16.29 37.93 8.56
N VAL A 183 17.32 37.29 9.14
CA VAL A 183 17.68 37.51 10.53
C VAL A 183 18.28 38.90 10.63
N SER A 184 17.51 39.86 11.14
CA SER A 184 18.05 41.14 11.56
C SER A 184 18.93 40.89 12.79
N SER A 185 20.24 40.80 12.57
CA SER A 185 21.23 40.81 13.65
C SER A 185 21.12 42.16 14.38
N HIS A 186 20.58 42.16 15.60
CA HIS A 186 20.68 43.30 16.49
C HIS A 186 22.05 43.28 17.17
N SER A 187 22.97 44.08 16.66
CA SER A 187 24.18 44.49 17.36
C SER A 187 23.95 45.85 17.99
N ASP A 188 24.00 45.85 19.32
CA ASP A 188 24.43 46.89 20.25
C ASP A 188 23.87 48.32 20.15
N VAL A 189 23.25 48.71 21.26
CA VAL A 189 22.93 50.07 21.68
C VAL A 189 24.20 50.94 21.79
N ALA A 190 24.34 51.95 20.93
CA ALA A 190 25.09 53.17 21.24
C ALA A 190 24.65 54.33 20.32
N ALA A 191 24.08 55.35 20.95
CA ALA A 191 23.96 56.77 20.61
C ALA A 191 24.32 57.26 19.17
N GLU A 192 23.43 58.03 18.54
CA GLU A 192 23.49 59.52 18.53
C GLU A 192 22.36 60.16 17.67
N ILE A 193 21.66 61.10 18.34
CA ILE A 193 21.02 62.37 17.92
C ILE A 193 20.90 62.70 16.41
N GLY A 194 19.67 63.02 15.97
CA GLY A 194 19.39 63.62 14.64
C GLY A 194 17.98 64.22 14.47
N VAL A 195 17.78 65.39 15.08
CA VAL A 195 16.77 66.47 14.91
C VAL A 195 15.74 66.43 13.75
N ALA A 196 14.46 66.58 14.16
CA ALA A 196 13.33 67.37 13.62
C ALA A 196 12.82 67.25 12.16
N GLY A 197 11.48 67.14 12.04
CA GLY A 197 10.72 67.55 10.85
C GLY A 197 9.23 67.24 10.97
N ALA A 198 8.41 68.26 11.20
CA ALA A 198 6.98 68.19 11.51
C ALA A 198 6.06 68.22 10.27
N ALA A 199 4.79 67.82 10.50
CA ALA A 199 3.55 68.27 9.83
C ALA A 199 3.28 67.73 8.39
N ALA A 200 2.06 67.45 7.92
CA ALA A 200 0.68 67.67 8.40
C ALA A 200 -0.27 66.69 7.68
N ALA A 201 -1.42 66.43 8.29
CA ALA A 201 -2.57 65.73 7.71
C ALA A 201 -3.39 66.64 6.77
N VAL A 202 -3.99 66.08 5.71
CA VAL A 202 -5.21 66.61 5.07
C VAL A 202 -6.08 65.45 4.55
N LEU A 203 -7.32 65.40 5.04
CA LEU A 203 -8.46 64.59 4.59
C LEU A 203 -9.19 65.27 3.40
N VAL A 204 -10.24 64.60 2.88
CA VAL A 204 -11.30 65.04 1.94
C VAL A 204 -11.09 64.51 0.49
N GLY A 205 -12.03 63.86 -0.19
CA GLY A 205 -13.46 63.69 0.05
C GLY A 205 -14.15 62.76 -0.96
N SER A 206 -15.46 62.63 -0.75
CA SER A 206 -16.44 61.66 -1.24
C SER A 206 -17.12 61.97 -2.59
N GLY A 207 -17.73 60.93 -3.20
CA GLY A 207 -18.79 61.00 -4.22
C GLY A 207 -18.30 60.64 -5.63
N VAL A 208 -18.93 59.76 -6.43
CA VAL A 208 -20.34 59.80 -6.85
C VAL A 208 -20.81 58.41 -7.31
N VAL A 209 -22.04 58.06 -6.90
CA VAL A 209 -22.88 56.95 -7.39
C VAL A 209 -23.42 57.26 -8.79
N MET A 210 -23.41 56.30 -9.72
CA MET A 210 -24.42 56.28 -10.78
C MET A 210 -24.80 54.87 -11.20
N MET A 211 -26.00 54.48 -10.77
CA MET A 211 -26.74 53.31 -11.23
C MET A 211 -27.64 53.74 -12.39
N ARG A 212 -27.63 53.02 -13.52
CA ARG A 212 -28.71 53.12 -14.52
C ARG A 212 -28.93 51.78 -15.22
N ARG A 213 -30.03 51.14 -14.83
CA ARG A 213 -30.72 50.07 -15.59
C ARG A 213 -31.41 50.68 -16.81
N ARG A 214 -31.48 49.94 -17.93
CA ARG A 214 -32.71 49.79 -18.74
C ARG A 214 -32.57 48.66 -19.77
N SER A 215 -33.50 47.71 -19.68
CA SER A 215 -33.87 46.75 -20.73
C SER A 215 -34.58 47.45 -21.90
N GLN A 216 -34.37 46.97 -23.12
CA GLN A 216 -35.37 46.50 -24.09
C GLN A 216 -34.82 46.57 -25.52
N LYS A 217 -34.64 45.40 -26.15
CA LYS A 217 -35.43 44.97 -27.31
C LYS A 217 -35.28 43.47 -27.49
#